data_AF-A0A9E2H5H2-F1
#
_entry.id   AF-A0A9E2H5H2-F1
#
_cell.length_a   1.000
_cell.length_b   1.000
_cell.length_c   1.000
_cell.angle_alpha   90.00
_cell.angle_beta   90.00
_cell.angle_gamma   90.00
#
_symmetry.space_group_name_H-M   'P 1'
#
loop_
_entity.id
_entity.type
_entity.pdbx_description
1 polymer ?
#
loop_
_entity_poly.entity_id
_entity_poly.type
_entity_poly.pdbx_seq_one_letter_code
_entity_poly.pdbx_strand_id
1 'polypeptide(L)'
;SNIIFGFKSYYNSVDDDARPQVIITYQLPTDTVKTMTLRTVQDATIFSGVRPSSMDSLFYVQGGLIERGKISFDVSSIHKSVAITQAFLELKIDTLSSIFSSFTDRGIRVHDIVTADSIPKLGALSSAAKPDGNKYMIDVRSLVQQWVTGRPNYGIALRSDNEFEQVERFAVYGFSAQADSKPKLIIKYTFLP
;
A
#
# COMPACT_ATOMS: atom_id res chain seq x y z
N SER A 1 1.85 12.63 23.31
CA SER A 1 0.89 13.09 22.28
C SER A 1 1.52 12.83 20.92
N ASN A 2 0.79 12.24 19.98
CA ASN A 2 1.28 12.09 18.62
C ASN A 2 0.87 13.36 17.85
N ILE A 3 1.85 14.16 17.43
CA ILE A 3 1.61 15.40 16.69
C ILE A 3 1.85 15.11 15.22
N ILE A 4 0.87 15.41 14.37
CA ILE A 4 0.98 15.30 12.92
C ILE A 4 1.26 16.71 12.39
N PHE A 5 2.40 16.88 11.73
CA PHE A 5 2.71 18.10 10.98
C PHE A 5 2.50 17.82 9.50
N GLY A 6 1.60 18.55 8.87
CA GLY A 6 1.29 18.42 7.44
C GLY A 6 1.43 19.75 6.73
N PHE A 7 1.94 19.70 5.50
CA PHE A 7 1.93 20.85 4.59
C PHE A 7 0.87 20.59 3.53
N LYS A 8 -0.09 21.52 3.38
CA LYS A 8 -1.08 21.46 2.31
C LYS A 8 -0.39 21.54 0.95
N SER A 9 -0.89 20.75 0.02
CA SER A 9 -0.56 20.77 -1.41
C SER A 9 -1.80 20.80 -2.30
N TYR A 10 -2.98 20.52 -1.73
CA TYR A 10 -4.24 20.54 -2.45
C TYR A 10 -4.74 21.97 -2.65
N TYR A 11 -5.05 22.30 -3.89
CA TYR A 11 -5.49 23.62 -4.34
C TYR A 11 -7.02 23.64 -4.44
N ASN A 12 -7.69 24.38 -3.56
CA ASN A 12 -9.16 24.47 -3.55
C ASN A 12 -9.71 25.73 -4.26
N SER A 13 -8.92 26.81 -4.34
CA SER A 13 -9.30 28.05 -5.06
C SER A 13 -8.10 29.01 -5.19
N VAL A 14 -8.23 30.01 -6.06
CA VAL A 14 -7.19 31.03 -6.34
C VAL A 14 -7.01 32.03 -5.20
N ASP A 15 -8.03 32.21 -4.36
CA ASP A 15 -8.11 33.31 -3.41
C ASP A 15 -7.51 33.00 -2.03
N ASP A 16 -7.10 31.76 -1.76
CA ASP A 16 -6.48 31.33 -0.48
C ASP A 16 -5.49 30.16 -0.66
N ASP A 17 -4.49 30.34 -1.52
CA ASP A 17 -3.43 29.35 -1.75
C ASP A 17 -2.40 29.38 -0.61
N ALA A 18 -2.70 28.66 0.48
CA ALA A 18 -1.83 28.51 1.64
C ALA A 18 -0.71 27.45 1.49
N ARG A 19 -0.44 26.98 0.26
CA ARG A 19 0.64 26.00 0.02
C ARG A 19 2.01 26.65 0.24
N PRO A 20 2.99 25.93 0.80
CA PRO A 20 4.37 26.42 0.84
C PRO A 20 4.87 26.78 -0.57
N GLN A 21 5.55 27.91 -0.66
CA GLN A 21 6.16 28.39 -1.90
C GLN A 21 7.68 28.51 -1.75
N VAL A 22 8.39 28.08 -2.79
CA VAL A 22 9.81 28.36 -2.96
C VAL A 22 9.92 29.44 -4.02
N ILE A 23 10.44 30.60 -3.64
CA ILE A 23 10.69 31.72 -4.55
C ILE A 23 12.17 31.72 -4.87
N ILE A 24 12.50 31.44 -6.13
CA ILE A 24 13.86 31.48 -6.65
C ILE A 24 14.01 32.75 -7.47
N THR A 25 14.83 33.66 -6.99
CA THR A 25 15.21 34.88 -7.72
C THR A 25 16.62 34.69 -8.27
N TYR A 26 16.77 34.80 -9.58
CA TYR A 26 18.05 34.62 -10.27
C TYR A 26 18.26 35.69 -11.34
N GLN A 27 19.52 35.96 -11.65
CA GLN A 27 19.90 36.89 -12.70
C GLN A 27 20.96 36.22 -13.58
N LEU A 28 20.69 36.15 -14.89
CA LEU A 28 21.69 35.73 -15.86
C LEU A 28 22.58 36.93 -16.23
N PRO A 29 23.83 36.72 -16.68
CA PRO A 29 24.81 37.80 -16.87
C PRO A 29 24.36 38.95 -17.79
N THR A 30 23.39 38.70 -18.68
CA THR A 30 22.89 39.66 -19.68
C THR A 30 21.39 39.95 -19.54
N ASP A 31 20.76 39.57 -18.42
CA ASP A 31 19.31 39.60 -18.26
C ASP A 31 18.87 40.39 -17.02
N THR A 32 17.60 40.78 -17.04
CA THR A 32 16.87 41.29 -15.87
C THR A 32 16.67 40.20 -14.81
N VAL A 33 16.52 40.62 -13.55
CA VAL A 33 16.20 39.72 -12.44
C VAL A 33 14.90 38.97 -12.76
N LYS A 34 14.97 37.64 -12.74
CA LYS A 34 13.83 36.75 -12.95
C LYS A 34 13.45 36.07 -11.65
N THR A 35 12.14 35.91 -11.44
CA THR A 35 11.57 35.21 -10.29
C THR A 35 10.79 33.99 -10.76
N MET A 36 11.08 32.84 -10.16
CA MET A 36 10.35 31.60 -10.33
C MET A 36 9.69 31.23 -9.01
N THR A 37 8.38 31.00 -9.01
CA THR A 37 7.64 30.52 -7.84
C THR A 37 7.27 29.07 -8.04
N LEU A 38 7.88 28.19 -7.24
CA LEU A 38 7.56 26.77 -7.18
C LEU A 38 6.61 26.53 -6.01
N ARG A 39 5.65 25.62 -6.19
CA ARG A 39 4.65 25.24 -5.18
C ARG A 39 4.65 23.74 -4.96
N THR A 40 4.20 23.32 -3.79
CA THR A 40 3.95 21.90 -3.51
C THR A 40 2.80 21.38 -4.37
N VAL A 41 2.97 20.17 -4.91
CA VAL A 41 1.96 19.46 -5.72
C VAL A 41 1.48 18.15 -5.05
N GLN A 42 2.10 17.77 -3.93
CA GLN A 42 1.75 16.60 -3.12
C GLN A 42 1.89 16.94 -1.64
N ASP A 43 1.00 16.37 -0.82
CA ASP A 43 1.00 16.60 0.62
C ASP A 43 2.23 15.90 1.19
N ALA A 44 2.95 16.60 2.05
CA ALA A 44 4.07 16.04 2.77
C ALA A 44 3.74 16.08 4.26
N THR A 45 3.82 14.92 4.88
CA THR A 45 3.50 14.75 6.29
C THR A 45 4.70 14.14 7.00
N ILE A 46 5.07 14.69 8.15
CA ILE A 46 6.15 14.15 8.98
C ILE A 46 5.53 13.40 10.15
N PHE A 47 5.94 12.15 10.31
CA PHE A 47 5.42 11.25 11.33
C PHE A 47 6.53 10.91 12.34
N SER A 48 6.21 10.96 13.63
CA SER A 48 7.08 10.48 14.70
C SER A 48 6.31 9.49 15.57
N GLY A 49 7.00 8.44 16.02
CA GLY A 49 6.38 7.37 16.80
C GLY A 49 7.20 6.08 16.79
N VAL A 50 6.62 5.02 17.32
CA VAL A 50 7.21 3.68 17.35
C VAL A 50 6.46 2.80 16.36
N ARG A 51 7.20 1.99 15.59
CA ARG A 51 6.59 0.98 14.71
C ARG A 51 5.90 -0.10 15.55
N PRO A 52 4.72 -0.57 15.15
CA PRO A 52 4.05 -1.63 15.89
C PRO A 52 4.90 -2.91 15.89
N SER A 53 5.04 -3.54 17.06
CA SER A 53 5.65 -4.88 17.15
C SER A 53 4.64 -5.92 16.69
N SER A 54 5.00 -6.74 15.71
CA SER A 54 4.19 -7.88 15.27
C SER A 54 3.84 -8.80 16.45
N MET A 55 2.59 -9.27 16.49
CA MET A 55 2.15 -10.32 17.43
C MET A 55 2.02 -11.63 16.67
N ASP A 56 2.11 -12.78 17.34
CA ASP A 56 2.12 -14.08 16.66
C ASP A 56 0.94 -14.29 15.69
N SER A 57 -0.24 -13.76 16.03
CA SER A 57 -1.47 -13.87 15.24
C SER A 57 -1.77 -12.67 14.33
N LEU A 58 -1.02 -11.57 14.45
CA LEU A 58 -1.28 -10.30 13.75
C LEU A 58 0.01 -9.70 13.19
N PHE A 59 -0.04 -9.26 11.93
CA PHE A 59 0.98 -8.37 11.38
C PHE A 59 0.35 -7.02 11.04
N TYR A 60 1.19 -6.00 10.91
CA TYR A 60 0.73 -4.64 10.74
C TYR A 60 1.06 -4.11 9.35
N VAL A 61 0.12 -3.35 8.81
CA VAL A 61 0.32 -2.47 7.66
C VAL A 61 0.05 -1.06 8.15
N GLN A 62 0.97 -0.13 7.94
CA GLN A 62 0.86 1.20 8.49
C GLN A 62 1.30 2.29 7.51
N GLY A 63 0.48 3.33 7.39
CA GLY A 63 0.83 4.58 6.73
C GLY A 63 1.58 5.55 7.66
N GLY A 64 2.34 6.45 7.07
CA GLY A 64 3.08 7.49 7.74
C GLY A 64 4.41 7.01 8.33
N LEU A 65 4.39 6.34 9.48
CA LEU A 65 5.51 5.45 9.85
C LEU A 65 5.36 4.17 9.03
N ILE A 66 5.86 4.21 7.79
CA ILE A 66 5.62 3.18 6.79
C ILE A 66 6.06 1.81 7.32
N GLU A 67 5.08 0.91 7.42
CA GLU A 67 5.26 -0.51 7.70
C GLU A 67 4.44 -1.29 6.67
N ARG A 68 5.12 -2.15 5.90
CA ARG A 68 4.50 -2.94 4.85
C ARG A 68 4.45 -4.40 5.27
N GLY A 69 3.29 -5.03 5.09
CA GLY A 69 3.12 -6.46 5.35
C GLY A 69 3.70 -7.30 4.21
N LYS A 70 4.09 -8.54 4.50
CA LYS A 70 4.45 -9.54 3.49
C LYS A 70 3.65 -10.81 3.72
N ILE A 71 3.02 -11.32 2.67
CA ILE A 71 2.36 -12.63 2.68
C ILE A 71 2.88 -13.45 1.49
N SER A 72 3.09 -14.75 1.71
CA SER A 72 3.40 -15.71 0.66
C SER A 72 2.42 -16.86 0.68
N PHE A 73 2.07 -17.38 -0.49
CA PHE A 73 1.25 -18.57 -0.67
C PHE A 73 2.00 -19.58 -1.51
N ASP A 74 1.88 -20.86 -1.17
CA ASP A 74 2.31 -21.93 -2.05
C ASP A 74 1.22 -22.21 -3.09
N VAL A 75 1.57 -22.08 -4.37
CA VAL A 75 0.70 -22.35 -5.51
C VAL A 75 1.24 -23.49 -6.38
N SER A 76 2.23 -24.24 -5.89
CA SER A 76 2.92 -25.30 -6.63
C SER A 76 2.01 -26.46 -7.06
N SER A 77 0.88 -26.64 -6.39
CA SER A 77 -0.14 -27.64 -6.73
C SER A 77 -0.98 -27.28 -7.97
N ILE A 78 -0.91 -26.02 -8.45
CA ILE A 78 -1.64 -25.58 -9.64
C ILE A 78 -0.83 -25.95 -10.89
N HIS A 79 -1.47 -26.66 -11.81
CA HIS A 79 -0.84 -27.06 -13.06
C HIS A 79 -0.44 -25.84 -13.91
N LYS A 80 0.70 -25.91 -14.61
CA LYS A 80 1.23 -24.77 -15.39
C LYS A 80 0.38 -24.44 -16.63
N SER A 81 -0.32 -25.44 -17.19
CA SER A 81 -1.23 -25.29 -18.35
C SER A 81 -2.65 -24.92 -17.93
N VAL A 82 -2.80 -23.87 -17.11
CA VAL A 82 -4.11 -23.32 -16.75
C VAL A 82 -4.16 -21.82 -17.00
N ALA A 83 -5.35 -21.33 -17.33
CA ALA A 83 -5.66 -19.90 -17.33
C ALA A 83 -6.35 -19.53 -16.02
N ILE A 84 -5.81 -18.54 -15.31
CA ILE A 84 -6.40 -17.99 -14.10
C ILE A 84 -7.50 -17.01 -14.49
N THR A 85 -8.75 -17.41 -14.28
CA THR A 85 -9.93 -16.60 -14.62
C THR A 85 -10.26 -15.61 -13.50
N GLN A 86 -10.03 -15.99 -12.25
CA GLN A 86 -10.19 -15.11 -11.08
C GLN A 86 -9.11 -15.45 -10.03
N ALA A 87 -8.53 -14.44 -9.38
CA ALA A 87 -7.82 -14.66 -8.14
C ALA A 87 -8.00 -13.48 -7.18
N PHE A 88 -8.42 -13.77 -5.95
CA PHE A 88 -8.60 -12.78 -4.90
C PHE A 88 -7.79 -13.13 -3.67
N LEU A 89 -7.12 -12.12 -3.11
CA LEU A 89 -6.59 -12.16 -1.76
C LEU A 89 -7.67 -11.64 -0.81
N GLU A 90 -8.20 -12.53 0.03
CA GLU A 90 -9.07 -12.18 1.15
C GLU A 90 -8.20 -11.93 2.38
N LEU A 91 -8.33 -10.74 2.96
CA LEU A 91 -7.74 -10.38 4.24
C LEU A 91 -8.83 -10.07 5.25
N LYS A 92 -8.57 -10.37 6.51
CA LYS A 92 -9.37 -9.94 7.64
C LYS A 92 -8.52 -9.07 8.55
N ILE A 93 -9.13 -8.00 9.05
CA ILE A 93 -8.50 -7.12 10.04
C ILE A 93 -9.13 -7.32 11.41
N ASP A 94 -8.31 -7.19 12.44
CA ASP A 94 -8.76 -7.00 13.81
C ASP A 94 -9.09 -5.52 14.00
N THR A 95 -10.38 -5.19 14.08
CA THR A 95 -10.84 -3.81 14.24
C THR A 95 -10.53 -3.21 15.60
N LEU A 96 -10.26 -4.03 16.63
CA LEU A 96 -9.91 -3.57 17.97
C LEU A 96 -8.43 -3.17 18.07
N SER A 97 -7.56 -3.89 17.35
CA SER A 97 -6.12 -3.60 17.29
C SER A 97 -5.74 -2.63 16.15
N SER A 98 -6.67 -2.34 15.24
CA SER A 98 -6.47 -1.37 14.16
C SER A 98 -6.75 0.06 14.62
N ILE A 99 -6.06 1.02 14.00
CA ILE A 99 -6.24 2.45 14.26
C ILE A 99 -6.58 3.12 12.93
N PHE A 100 -7.74 3.74 12.87
CA PHE A 100 -8.21 4.46 11.69
C PHE A 100 -8.47 5.91 12.01
N SER A 101 -8.02 6.79 11.13
CA SER A 101 -8.39 8.20 11.18
C SER A 101 -9.77 8.39 10.53
N SER A 102 -10.44 9.49 10.83
CA SER A 102 -11.67 9.93 10.14
C SER A 102 -11.41 10.72 8.86
N PHE A 103 -10.14 11.05 8.59
CA PHE A 103 -9.74 11.98 7.51
C PHE A 103 -9.21 11.25 6.27
N THR A 104 -8.92 9.97 6.40
CA THR A 104 -8.18 9.21 5.42
C THR A 104 -8.93 7.93 5.07
N ASP A 105 -8.70 7.46 3.86
CA ASP A 105 -9.40 6.33 3.31
C ASP A 105 -8.75 5.01 3.76
N ARG A 106 -9.56 4.09 4.25
CA ARG A 106 -9.12 2.80 4.81
C ARG A 106 -8.78 1.79 3.72
N GLY A 107 -8.02 2.20 2.71
CA GLY A 107 -7.68 1.35 1.58
C GLY A 107 -6.41 0.54 1.81
N ILE A 108 -6.41 -0.71 1.34
CA ILE A 108 -5.21 -1.56 1.27
C ILE A 108 -4.88 -1.81 -0.21
N ARG A 109 -3.58 -1.76 -0.54
CA ARG A 109 -3.06 -2.16 -1.85
C ARG A 109 -2.03 -3.26 -1.71
N VAL A 110 -1.83 -3.99 -2.83
CA VAL A 110 -0.76 -4.98 -2.94
C VAL A 110 0.22 -4.64 -4.05
N HIS A 111 1.48 -5.00 -3.83
CA HIS A 111 2.51 -5.08 -4.85
C HIS A 111 2.98 -6.52 -5.04
N ASP A 112 3.41 -6.85 -6.26
CA ASP A 112 4.28 -8.00 -6.47
C ASP A 112 5.66 -7.74 -5.88
N ILE A 113 6.23 -8.75 -5.25
CA ILE A 113 7.64 -8.77 -4.88
C ILE A 113 8.41 -9.40 -6.03
N VAL A 114 9.40 -8.69 -6.57
CA VAL A 114 10.08 -9.12 -7.80
C VAL A 114 11.51 -9.61 -7.60
N THR A 115 12.07 -9.44 -6.39
CA THR A 115 13.39 -9.96 -6.01
C THR A 115 13.35 -10.68 -4.67
N ALA A 116 14.33 -11.53 -4.41
CA ALA A 116 14.50 -12.27 -3.15
C ALA A 116 15.28 -11.49 -2.08
N ASP A 117 15.60 -10.21 -2.35
CA ASP A 117 16.49 -9.41 -1.51
C ASP A 117 15.86 -9.09 -0.15
N SER A 118 16.71 -8.78 0.83
CA SER A 118 16.28 -8.29 2.15
C SER A 118 15.48 -6.99 2.07
N ILE A 119 15.75 -6.18 1.04
CA ILE A 119 14.96 -5.02 0.66
C ILE A 119 14.35 -5.33 -0.73
N PRO A 120 13.16 -5.95 -0.77
CA PRO A 120 12.59 -6.41 -2.02
C PRO A 120 12.24 -5.25 -2.94
N LYS A 121 12.54 -5.40 -4.22
CA LYS A 121 11.97 -4.53 -5.25
C LYS A 121 10.48 -4.85 -5.39
N LEU A 122 9.66 -3.80 -5.42
CA LEU A 122 8.22 -3.88 -5.68
C LEU A 122 7.96 -3.58 -7.15
N GLY A 123 7.05 -4.30 -7.78
CA GLY A 123 6.62 -4.04 -9.15
C GLY A 123 5.18 -3.52 -9.21
N ALA A 124 4.37 -4.17 -10.05
CA ALA A 124 2.99 -3.82 -10.33
C ALA A 124 2.15 -3.66 -9.05
N LEU A 125 1.36 -2.59 -9.04
CA LEU A 125 0.48 -2.18 -7.95
C LEU A 125 -0.97 -2.52 -8.30
N SER A 126 -1.70 -3.10 -7.35
CA SER A 126 -3.14 -3.30 -7.49
C SER A 126 -3.92 -2.00 -7.34
N SER A 127 -5.18 -2.03 -7.78
CA SER A 127 -6.20 -1.11 -7.28
C SER A 127 -6.33 -1.22 -5.76
N ALA A 128 -6.71 -0.12 -5.11
CA ALA A 128 -7.01 -0.13 -3.68
C ALA A 128 -8.28 -0.93 -3.40
N ALA A 129 -8.20 -1.88 -2.48
CA ALA A 129 -9.36 -2.54 -1.93
C ALA A 129 -9.89 -1.72 -0.76
N LYS A 130 -11.21 -1.54 -0.72
CA LYS A 130 -11.94 -0.91 0.39
C LYS A 130 -12.51 -1.99 1.30
N PRO A 131 -12.72 -1.69 2.59
CA PRO A 131 -13.26 -2.67 3.52
C PRO A 131 -14.71 -2.99 3.21
N ASP A 132 -15.06 -4.27 3.32
CA ASP A 132 -16.43 -4.75 3.51
C ASP A 132 -16.52 -5.33 4.93
N GLY A 133 -17.05 -4.53 5.87
CA GLY A 133 -16.95 -4.81 7.30
C GLY A 133 -15.49 -4.86 7.76
N ASN A 134 -15.02 -6.04 8.18
CA ASN A 134 -13.62 -6.27 8.58
C ASN A 134 -12.81 -7.03 7.52
N LYS A 135 -13.33 -7.16 6.29
CA LYS A 135 -12.70 -7.91 5.20
C LYS A 135 -12.22 -6.99 4.09
N TYR A 136 -11.16 -7.41 3.42
CA TYR A 136 -10.68 -6.82 2.18
C TYR A 136 -10.57 -7.89 1.11
N MET A 137 -11.07 -7.58 -0.08
CA MET A 137 -10.97 -8.44 -1.26
C MET A 137 -10.15 -7.72 -2.32
N ILE A 138 -8.96 -8.23 -2.59
CA ILE A 138 -7.99 -7.61 -3.50
C ILE A 138 -7.81 -8.52 -4.72
N ASP A 139 -8.03 -7.99 -5.92
CA ASP A 139 -7.74 -8.71 -7.16
C ASP A 139 -6.22 -8.88 -7.33
N VAL A 140 -5.80 -10.14 -7.40
CA VAL A 140 -4.40 -10.56 -7.59
C VAL A 140 -4.25 -11.51 -8.78
N ARG A 141 -5.23 -11.53 -9.69
CA ARG A 141 -5.29 -12.45 -10.84
C ARG A 141 -4.03 -12.41 -11.69
N SER A 142 -3.57 -11.21 -12.06
CA SER A 142 -2.37 -11.05 -12.89
C SER A 142 -1.12 -11.60 -12.20
N LEU A 143 -1.00 -11.40 -10.89
CA LEU A 143 0.13 -11.85 -10.09
C LEU A 143 0.15 -13.38 -9.98
N VAL A 144 -0.99 -13.98 -9.64
CA VAL A 144 -1.14 -15.43 -9.57
C VAL A 144 -0.90 -16.09 -10.93
N GLN A 145 -1.42 -15.51 -12.02
CA GLN A 145 -1.17 -16.00 -13.37
C GLN A 145 0.32 -16.06 -13.68
N GLN A 146 1.09 -15.04 -13.31
CA GLN A 146 2.53 -15.01 -13.54
C GLN A 146 3.25 -16.12 -12.78
N TRP A 147 2.90 -16.34 -11.50
CA TRP A 147 3.49 -17.42 -10.70
C TRP A 147 3.25 -18.80 -11.32
N VAL A 148 2.01 -19.07 -11.73
CA VAL A 148 1.62 -20.35 -12.34
C VAL A 148 2.33 -20.56 -13.70
N THR A 149 2.57 -19.49 -14.47
CA THR A 149 3.35 -19.57 -15.72
C THR A 149 4.87 -19.68 -15.52
N GLY A 150 5.35 -19.73 -14.29
CA GLY A 150 6.75 -19.99 -13.96
C GLY A 150 7.56 -18.78 -13.50
N ARG A 151 6.95 -17.60 -13.31
CA ARG A 151 7.62 -16.49 -12.63
C ARG A 151 7.85 -16.87 -11.16
N PRO A 152 9.05 -16.62 -10.59
CA PRO A 152 9.29 -16.88 -9.18
C PRO A 152 8.26 -16.17 -8.27
N ASN A 153 7.80 -16.89 -7.24
CA ASN A 153 6.88 -16.36 -6.25
C ASN A 153 7.65 -15.90 -5.00
N TYR A 154 7.93 -14.60 -4.91
CA TYR A 154 8.58 -13.99 -3.74
C TYR A 154 7.59 -13.45 -2.70
N GLY A 155 6.29 -13.70 -2.92
CA GLY A 155 5.19 -13.21 -2.11
C GLY A 155 4.58 -11.90 -2.60
N ILE A 156 3.72 -11.35 -1.77
CA ILE A 156 2.92 -10.14 -1.97
C ILE A 156 3.29 -9.15 -0.86
N ALA A 157 3.59 -7.91 -1.23
CA ALA A 157 3.74 -6.83 -0.26
C ALA A 157 2.41 -6.08 -0.11
N LEU A 158 2.01 -5.83 1.14
CA LEU A 158 0.80 -5.11 1.53
C LEU A 158 1.17 -3.71 2.01
N ARG A 159 0.41 -2.71 1.58
CA ARG A 159 0.59 -1.31 2.01
C ARG A 159 -0.75 -0.61 2.19
N SER A 160 -0.74 0.49 2.93
CA SER A 160 -1.82 1.46 2.90
C SER A 160 -1.94 2.07 1.50
N ASP A 161 -3.17 2.36 1.08
CA ASP A 161 -3.51 2.95 -0.22
C ASP A 161 -2.61 4.15 -0.57
N ASN A 162 -2.48 5.09 0.36
CA ASN A 162 -1.52 6.19 0.28
C ASN A 162 -0.66 6.30 1.54
N GLU A 163 0.27 5.37 1.72
CA GLU A 163 1.16 5.31 2.91
C GLU A 163 1.97 6.60 3.24
N PHE A 164 2.02 7.60 2.35
CA PHE A 164 2.72 8.87 2.61
C PHE A 164 1.81 9.94 3.22
N GLU A 165 0.50 9.85 3.00
CA GLU A 165 -0.51 10.80 3.48
C GLU A 165 -1.43 10.17 4.55
N GLN A 166 -1.55 8.86 4.54
CA GLN A 166 -2.37 8.06 5.43
C GLN A 166 -1.63 7.69 6.71
N VAL A 167 -2.34 7.61 7.83
CA VAL A 167 -1.81 7.28 9.16
C VAL A 167 -2.44 6.03 9.77
N GLU A 168 -3.22 5.33 8.96
CA GLU A 168 -3.91 4.11 9.34
C GLU A 168 -2.93 3.04 9.75
N ARG A 169 -3.31 2.32 10.81
CA ARG A 169 -2.70 1.06 11.19
C ARG A 169 -3.74 -0.03 11.00
N PHE A 170 -3.50 -0.89 10.03
CA PHE A 170 -4.27 -2.12 9.84
C PHE A 170 -3.59 -3.23 10.63
N ALA A 171 -4.28 -3.78 11.62
CA ALA A 171 -3.89 -5.02 12.28
C ALA A 171 -4.49 -6.18 11.49
N VAL A 172 -3.69 -6.83 10.65
CA VAL A 172 -4.13 -7.88 9.75
C VAL A 172 -3.86 -9.25 10.39
N TYR A 173 -4.83 -10.14 10.35
CA TYR A 173 -4.63 -11.51 10.82
C TYR A 173 -3.56 -12.23 10.01
N GLY A 174 -2.63 -12.87 10.71
CA GLY A 174 -1.50 -13.60 10.16
C GLY A 174 -1.74 -15.12 10.08
N PHE A 175 -0.66 -15.85 9.76
CA PHE A 175 -0.71 -17.30 9.59
C PHE A 175 -1.10 -18.08 10.87
N SER A 176 -0.73 -17.57 12.05
CA SER A 176 -1.04 -18.23 13.34
C SER A 176 -2.41 -17.85 13.91
N ALA A 177 -3.21 -17.05 13.20
CA ALA A 177 -4.57 -16.70 13.62
C ALA A 177 -5.52 -17.91 13.57
N GLN A 178 -6.73 -17.77 14.12
CA GLN A 178 -7.79 -18.78 13.96
C GLN A 178 -8.09 -19.04 12.48
N ALA A 179 -8.45 -20.28 12.13
CA ALA A 179 -8.57 -20.75 10.74
C ALA A 179 -9.43 -19.83 9.85
N ASP A 180 -10.56 -19.35 10.37
CA ASP A 180 -11.44 -18.47 9.62
C ASP A 180 -10.90 -17.05 9.44
N SER A 181 -9.98 -16.61 10.30
CA SER A 181 -9.38 -15.27 10.25
C SER A 181 -8.12 -15.20 9.40
N LYS A 182 -7.50 -16.33 9.06
CA LYS A 182 -6.27 -16.36 8.27
C LYS A 182 -6.47 -15.75 6.88
N PRO A 183 -5.43 -15.11 6.30
CA PRO A 183 -5.43 -14.70 4.90
C PRO A 183 -5.71 -15.87 3.96
N LYS A 184 -6.53 -15.64 2.92
CA LYS A 184 -6.88 -16.68 1.94
C LYS A 184 -6.59 -16.19 0.53
N LEU A 185 -5.99 -17.06 -0.28
CA LEU A 185 -5.86 -16.86 -1.72
C LEU A 185 -6.90 -17.74 -2.42
N ILE A 186 -7.92 -17.10 -3.00
CA ILE A 186 -9.03 -17.76 -3.68
C ILE A 186 -8.76 -17.70 -5.18
N ILE A 187 -8.55 -18.86 -5.82
CA ILE A 187 -8.17 -18.94 -7.23
C ILE A 187 -9.22 -19.77 -7.97
N LYS A 188 -9.71 -19.24 -9.09
CA LYS A 188 -10.49 -19.99 -10.09
C LYS A 188 -9.71 -20.04 -11.40
N TYR A 189 -9.65 -21.23 -11.99
CA TYR A 189 -8.88 -21.47 -13.20
C TYR A 189 -9.55 -22.49 -14.10
N THR A 190 -9.12 -22.52 -15.35
CA THR A 190 -9.56 -23.47 -16.38
C THR A 190 -8.34 -24.12 -17.01
N PHE A 191 -8.43 -25.41 -17.30
CA PHE A 191 -7.39 -26.10 -18.06
C PHE A 191 -7.37 -25.59 -19.50
N LEU A 192 -6.16 -25.33 -20.00
CA LEU A 192 -5.95 -25.06 -21.41
C LEU A 192 -5.88 -26.41 -22.17
N PRO A 193 -6.36 -26.46 -23.42
CA PRO A 193 -6.22 -27.65 -24.28
C PRO A 193 -4.77 -28.06 -24.50
#